data_AF-A0A0P8X810-F1
#
_entry.id   AF-A0A0P8X810-F1
#
_cell.length_a   1.000
_cell.length_b   1.000
_cell.length_c   1.000
_cell.angle_alpha   90.00
_cell.angle_beta   90.00
_cell.angle_gamma   90.00
#
_symmetry.space_group_name_H-M   'P 1'
#
loop_
_entity.id
_entity.type
_entity.pdbx_description
1 polymer ?
#
loop_
_entity_poly.entity_id
_entity_poly.type
_entity_poly.pdbx_seq_one_letter_code
_entity_poly.pdbx_strand_id
1 'polypeptide(L)'
;MAVRKPPITTREYWAPGHAACAGCGPAIVMRLATKAFSEAMEAKYGDPNAFAIAHATGCMEVVSGVFPYTAWKAPWIHVAFENAGAVASGVDAAWKKLGRKGKILAIGGDGGTADIGLQALSGMLERRHNVVYLMYDNEAYMNTGIQRSSSTPYGAWTTTSPPGKYSIGEDKP
;
A
#
# COMPACT_ATOMS: atom_id res chain seq x y z
N MET A 1 -12.04 -7.65 37.41
CA MET A 1 -11.20 -6.72 36.63
C MET A 1 -11.96 -6.32 35.38
N ALA A 2 -12.34 -5.06 35.23
CA ALA A 2 -12.94 -4.60 33.97
C ALA A 2 -11.84 -4.60 32.89
N VAL A 3 -11.95 -5.50 31.92
CA VAL A 3 -11.05 -5.50 30.75
C VAL A 3 -11.32 -4.21 29.99
N ARG A 4 -10.38 -3.27 30.07
CA ARG A 4 -10.46 -2.00 29.35
C ARG A 4 -10.56 -2.33 27.86
N LYS A 5 -11.63 -1.89 27.20
CA LYS A 5 -11.78 -2.06 25.74
C LYS A 5 -10.50 -1.52 25.08
N PRO A 6 -9.82 -2.31 24.23
CA PRO A 6 -8.60 -1.86 23.58
C PRO A 6 -8.90 -0.56 22.80
N PRO A 7 -7.95 0.39 22.74
CA PRO A 7 -8.16 1.68 22.08
C PRO A 7 -8.30 1.57 20.56
N ILE A 8 -8.02 0.37 20.00
CA ILE A 8 -8.15 0.02 18.58
C ILE A 8 -8.87 -1.32 18.45
N THR A 9 -9.53 -1.53 17.32
CA THR A 9 -10.23 -2.78 17.01
C THR A 9 -9.30 -4.00 17.03
N THR A 10 -9.84 -5.11 17.51
CA THR A 10 -9.17 -6.42 17.45
C THR A 10 -9.32 -7.08 16.07
N ARG A 11 -10.16 -6.54 15.17
CA ARG A 11 -10.30 -7.05 13.80
C ARG A 11 -8.99 -6.93 13.04
N GLU A 12 -8.61 -7.96 12.29
CA GLU A 12 -7.38 -8.00 11.49
C GLU A 12 -7.75 -8.23 10.03
N TYR A 13 -7.27 -7.37 9.14
CA TYR A 13 -7.43 -7.53 7.68
C TYR A 13 -6.15 -7.97 6.98
N TRP A 14 -5.03 -7.89 7.70
CA TRP A 14 -3.75 -8.48 7.36
C TRP A 14 -3.48 -9.63 8.34
N ALA A 15 -3.51 -10.85 7.82
CA ALA A 15 -3.42 -12.08 8.59
C ALA A 15 -1.96 -12.43 8.93
N PRO A 16 -1.73 -13.18 10.02
CA PRO A 16 -0.47 -13.90 10.22
C PRO A 16 -0.21 -14.88 9.05
N GLY A 17 1.06 -15.17 8.77
CA GLY A 17 1.45 -16.12 7.72
C GLY A 17 1.80 -15.46 6.37
N HIS A 18 2.62 -14.42 6.40
CA HIS A 18 3.18 -13.76 5.21
C HIS A 18 4.71 -13.94 5.14
N ALA A 19 5.29 -13.80 3.96
CA ALA A 19 6.72 -14.00 3.72
C ALA A 19 7.61 -12.75 3.97
N ALA A 20 7.07 -11.72 4.64
CA ALA A 20 7.82 -10.50 4.92
C ALA A 20 8.98 -10.74 5.88
N CYS A 21 10.03 -9.92 5.78
CA CYS A 21 11.18 -9.97 6.68
C CYS A 21 10.77 -9.86 8.16
N ALA A 22 11.58 -10.45 9.06
CA ALA A 22 11.38 -10.27 10.49
C ALA A 22 11.48 -8.78 10.86
N GLY A 23 10.44 -8.24 11.50
CA GLY A 23 10.37 -6.82 11.83
C GLY A 23 10.05 -5.90 10.65
N CYS A 24 9.53 -6.42 9.53
CA CYS A 24 9.17 -5.61 8.36
C CYS A 24 8.22 -4.45 8.73
N GLY A 25 8.74 -3.22 8.64
CA GLY A 25 7.98 -1.99 8.90
C GLY A 25 6.72 -1.88 8.03
N PRO A 26 6.83 -2.02 6.70
CA PRO A 26 5.66 -2.03 5.81
C PRO A 26 4.59 -3.08 6.17
N ALA A 27 4.95 -4.25 6.70
CA ALA A 27 3.96 -5.24 7.18
C ALA A 27 3.18 -4.76 8.41
N ILE A 28 3.85 -4.07 9.33
CA ILE A 28 3.18 -3.42 10.47
C ILE A 28 2.25 -2.32 9.97
N VAL A 29 2.69 -1.53 8.98
CA VAL A 29 1.85 -0.50 8.33
C VAL A 29 0.61 -1.11 7.71
N MET A 30 0.70 -2.21 6.93
CA MET A 30 -0.48 -2.87 6.35
C MET A 30 -1.47 -3.32 7.43
N ARG A 31 -0.97 -3.90 8.52
CA ARG A 31 -1.81 -4.32 9.64
C ARG A 31 -2.54 -3.15 10.31
N LEU A 32 -1.83 -2.06 10.61
CA LEU A 32 -2.42 -0.90 11.31
C LEU A 32 -3.32 -0.07 10.39
N ALA A 33 -2.90 0.17 9.15
CA ALA A 33 -3.66 0.97 8.19
C ALA A 33 -5.01 0.33 7.88
N THR A 34 -5.07 -0.99 7.68
CA THR A 34 -6.33 -1.67 7.39
C THR A 34 -7.28 -1.75 8.60
N LYS A 35 -6.76 -1.81 9.83
CA LYS A 35 -7.57 -1.63 11.05
C LYS A 35 -8.23 -0.26 11.08
N ALA A 36 -7.42 0.80 10.93
CA ALA A 36 -7.90 2.17 10.95
C ALA A 36 -8.91 2.42 9.82
N PHE A 37 -8.65 1.87 8.64
CA PHE A 37 -9.56 1.98 7.51
C PHE A 37 -10.89 1.29 7.77
N SER A 38 -10.88 0.10 8.35
CA SER A 38 -12.10 -0.62 8.75
C SER A 38 -12.93 0.15 9.78
N GLU A 39 -12.28 0.73 10.81
CA GLU A 39 -12.98 1.58 11.78
C GLU A 39 -13.58 2.83 11.13
N ALA A 40 -12.87 3.45 10.19
CA ALA A 40 -13.39 4.57 9.42
C ALA A 40 -14.57 4.15 8.53
N MET A 41 -14.56 2.95 7.96
CA MET A 41 -15.68 2.41 7.17
C MET A 41 -16.88 2.11 8.05
N GLU A 42 -16.69 1.52 9.22
CA GLU A 42 -17.75 1.26 10.19
C GLU A 42 -18.39 2.57 10.65
N ALA A 43 -17.59 3.58 10.99
CA ALA A 43 -18.09 4.89 11.40
C ALA A 43 -18.88 5.61 10.30
N LYS A 44 -18.46 5.48 9.03
CA LYS A 44 -19.07 6.21 7.90
C LYS A 44 -20.26 5.46 7.27
N TYR A 45 -20.17 4.15 7.15
CA TYR A 45 -21.09 3.32 6.39
C TYR A 45 -21.86 2.30 7.24
N GLY A 46 -21.54 2.17 8.53
CA GLY A 46 -22.12 1.15 9.41
C GLY A 46 -21.62 -0.26 9.14
N ASP A 47 -20.60 -0.43 8.29
CA ASP A 47 -20.05 -1.72 7.90
C ASP A 47 -18.51 -1.66 7.91
N PRO A 48 -17.82 -2.40 8.80
CA PRO A 48 -16.36 -2.44 8.87
C PRO A 48 -15.70 -3.06 7.63
N ASN A 49 -16.48 -3.74 6.78
CA ASN A 49 -16.03 -4.37 5.53
C ASN A 49 -16.41 -3.56 4.29
N ALA A 50 -16.91 -2.33 4.44
CA ALA A 50 -17.24 -1.46 3.32
C ALA A 50 -15.99 -0.86 2.64
N PHE A 51 -14.99 -1.70 2.39
CA PHE A 51 -13.81 -1.37 1.61
C PHE A 51 -13.24 -2.55 0.83
N ALA A 52 -12.39 -2.22 -0.13
CA ALA A 52 -11.56 -3.15 -0.86
C ALA A 52 -10.17 -2.54 -1.02
N ILE A 53 -9.21 -3.32 -1.51
CA ILE A 53 -7.82 -2.92 -1.66
C ILE A 53 -7.37 -3.15 -3.09
N ALA A 54 -6.78 -2.13 -3.72
CA ALA A 54 -6.05 -2.24 -4.98
C ALA A 54 -4.57 -2.03 -4.70
N HIS A 55 -3.73 -3.03 -4.99
CA HIS A 55 -2.35 -3.05 -4.51
C HIS A 55 -1.37 -3.18 -5.66
N ALA A 56 -0.55 -2.13 -5.85
CA ALA A 56 0.56 -2.15 -6.80
C ALA A 56 1.53 -3.28 -6.47
N THR A 57 2.13 -3.84 -7.52
CA THR A 57 3.23 -4.79 -7.41
C THR A 57 4.36 -4.19 -6.55
N GLY A 58 4.93 -4.98 -5.64
CA GLY A 58 5.97 -4.52 -4.71
C GLY A 58 6.10 -5.45 -3.51
N CYS A 59 6.97 -5.12 -2.54
CA CYS A 59 7.23 -5.99 -1.39
C CYS A 59 5.95 -6.47 -0.72
N MET A 60 5.06 -5.53 -0.40
CA MET A 60 3.87 -5.85 0.37
C MET A 60 2.86 -6.67 -0.41
N GLU A 61 2.91 -6.65 -1.74
CA GLU A 61 2.11 -7.54 -2.58
C GLU A 61 2.76 -8.93 -2.58
N VAL A 62 4.03 -9.02 -3.00
CA VAL A 62 4.77 -10.28 -3.16
C VAL A 62 4.78 -11.11 -1.89
N VAL A 63 5.01 -10.49 -0.72
CA VAL A 63 5.08 -11.21 0.55
C VAL A 63 3.71 -11.64 1.08
N SER A 64 2.64 -11.04 0.57
CA SER A 64 1.26 -11.24 1.03
C SER A 64 0.45 -12.20 0.18
N GLY A 65 0.77 -12.30 -1.11
CA GLY A 65 0.00 -13.03 -2.13
C GLY A 65 0.75 -14.22 -2.71
N VAL A 66 1.64 -14.85 -1.94
CA VAL A 66 2.41 -16.01 -2.39
C VAL A 66 1.46 -17.17 -2.68
N PHE A 67 1.27 -17.51 -3.95
CA PHE A 67 0.38 -18.60 -4.36
C PHE A 67 0.72 -19.91 -3.63
N PRO A 68 -0.29 -20.67 -3.13
CA PRO A 68 -1.74 -20.46 -3.24
C PRO A 68 -2.36 -19.64 -2.09
N TYR A 69 -1.54 -18.96 -1.29
CA TYR A 69 -1.96 -18.30 -0.06
C TYR A 69 -2.18 -16.79 -0.22
N THR A 70 -2.96 -16.22 0.69
CA THR A 70 -3.12 -14.77 0.83
C THR A 70 -3.16 -14.36 2.30
N ALA A 71 -2.45 -13.29 2.64
CA ALA A 71 -2.52 -12.66 3.95
C ALA A 71 -3.71 -11.67 4.07
N TRP A 72 -4.49 -11.46 3.01
CA TRP A 72 -5.57 -10.49 3.00
C TRP A 72 -6.91 -11.11 3.39
N LYS A 73 -7.58 -10.51 4.39
CA LYS A 73 -8.96 -10.84 4.78
C LYS A 73 -10.00 -9.83 4.27
N ALA A 74 -9.56 -8.83 3.50
CA ALA A 74 -10.41 -7.91 2.76
C ALA A 74 -10.45 -8.32 1.27
N PRO A 75 -11.48 -7.92 0.50
CA PRO A 75 -11.42 -7.98 -0.96
C PRO A 75 -10.17 -7.24 -1.44
N TRP A 76 -9.26 -7.97 -2.09
CA TRP A 76 -7.95 -7.49 -2.48
C TRP A 76 -7.68 -7.85 -3.93
N ILE A 77 -7.18 -6.89 -4.70
CA ILE A 77 -6.78 -7.08 -6.09
C ILE A 77 -5.32 -6.65 -6.27
N HIS A 78 -4.51 -7.59 -6.74
CA HIS A 78 -3.19 -7.29 -7.33
C HIS A 78 -3.38 -6.52 -8.63
N VAL A 79 -2.56 -5.50 -8.82
CA VAL A 79 -2.53 -4.71 -10.05
C VAL A 79 -1.09 -4.53 -10.50
N ALA A 80 -0.91 -4.13 -11.76
CA ALA A 80 0.43 -3.86 -12.28
C ALA A 80 1.07 -2.69 -11.51
N PHE A 81 2.39 -2.62 -11.58
CA PHE A 81 3.17 -1.74 -10.72
C PHE A 81 2.80 -0.25 -10.86
N GLU A 82 2.47 0.16 -12.08
CA GLU A 82 2.24 1.55 -12.47
C GLU A 82 0.80 2.05 -12.27
N ASN A 83 -0.17 1.18 -11.97
CA ASN A 83 -1.58 1.50 -12.24
C ASN A 83 -2.56 1.36 -11.06
N ALA A 84 -2.09 1.26 -9.81
CA ALA A 84 -2.97 1.17 -8.65
C ALA A 84 -3.99 2.33 -8.55
N GLY A 85 -3.58 3.57 -8.85
CA GLY A 85 -4.50 4.72 -8.88
C GLY A 85 -5.58 4.60 -9.97
N ALA A 86 -5.23 4.05 -11.13
CA ALA A 86 -6.16 3.84 -12.25
C ALA A 86 -7.16 2.72 -11.94
N VAL A 87 -6.70 1.59 -11.41
CA VAL A 87 -7.59 0.50 -10.99
C VAL A 87 -8.53 0.95 -9.87
N ALA A 88 -8.02 1.67 -8.88
CA ALA A 88 -8.84 2.22 -7.80
C ALA A 88 -9.90 3.22 -8.33
N SER A 89 -9.54 4.06 -9.30
CA SER A 89 -10.48 4.94 -10.00
C SER A 89 -11.63 4.13 -10.65
N GLY A 90 -11.29 3.02 -11.32
CA GLY A 90 -12.24 2.11 -11.94
C GLY A 90 -13.19 1.46 -10.92
N VAL A 91 -12.66 1.00 -9.78
CA VAL A 91 -13.48 0.43 -8.70
C VAL A 91 -14.44 1.46 -8.11
N ASP A 92 -13.97 2.68 -7.84
CA ASP A 92 -14.82 3.78 -7.35
C ASP A 92 -15.97 4.09 -8.33
N ALA A 93 -15.66 4.21 -9.63
CA ALA A 93 -16.66 4.44 -10.66
C ALA A 93 -17.67 3.28 -10.75
N ALA A 94 -17.20 2.03 -10.70
CA ALA A 94 -18.05 0.85 -10.73
C ALA A 94 -18.98 0.79 -9.51
N TRP A 95 -18.46 1.04 -8.30
CA TRP A 95 -19.27 1.02 -7.08
C TRP A 95 -20.34 2.10 -7.06
N LYS A 96 -20.02 3.32 -7.54
CA LYS A 96 -21.02 4.39 -7.74
C LYS A 96 -22.13 3.93 -8.68
N LYS A 97 -21.78 3.29 -9.80
CA LYS A 97 -22.77 2.79 -10.78
C LYS A 97 -23.64 1.67 -10.21
N LEU A 98 -23.06 0.79 -9.39
CA LEU A 98 -23.75 -0.34 -8.75
C LEU A 98 -24.51 0.05 -7.47
N GLY A 99 -24.44 1.31 -7.03
CA GLY A 99 -25.04 1.74 -5.76
C GLY A 99 -24.38 1.12 -4.52
N ARG A 100 -23.16 0.60 -4.65
CA ARG A 100 -22.41 -0.01 -3.54
C ARG A 100 -21.76 1.08 -2.71
N LYS A 101 -22.02 1.06 -1.40
CA LYS A 101 -21.33 1.93 -0.44
C LYS A 101 -19.98 1.33 -0.09
N GLY A 102 -18.97 2.18 -0.01
CA GLY A 102 -17.65 1.80 0.45
C GLY A 102 -16.57 2.77 -0.01
N LYS A 103 -15.33 2.41 0.27
CA LYS A 103 -14.15 3.14 -0.22
C LYS A 103 -13.07 2.15 -0.67
N ILE A 104 -12.39 2.44 -1.76
CA ILE A 104 -11.21 1.67 -2.17
C ILE A 104 -9.95 2.25 -1.51
N LEU A 105 -9.10 1.38 -0.99
CA LEU A 105 -7.76 1.69 -0.51
C LEU A 105 -6.76 1.30 -1.62
N ALA A 106 -6.17 2.28 -2.28
CA ALA A 106 -5.05 2.06 -3.19
C ALA A 106 -3.76 2.00 -2.36
N ILE A 107 -2.90 1.01 -2.60
CA ILE A 107 -1.65 0.84 -1.88
C ILE A 107 -0.50 0.74 -2.89
N GLY A 108 0.58 1.49 -2.65
CA GLY A 108 1.82 1.41 -3.40
C GLY A 108 3.03 1.62 -2.50
N GLY A 109 4.16 1.04 -2.87
CA GLY A 109 5.45 1.45 -2.33
C GLY A 109 5.85 2.82 -2.88
N ASP A 110 6.93 3.39 -2.37
CA ASP A 110 7.55 4.60 -2.90
C ASP A 110 7.80 4.53 -4.42
N GLY A 111 8.42 3.46 -4.93
CA GLY A 111 8.62 3.30 -6.38
C GLY A 111 7.31 3.19 -7.18
N GLY A 112 6.29 2.57 -6.60
CA GLY A 112 4.95 2.47 -7.21
C GLY A 112 4.12 3.74 -7.09
N THR A 113 4.65 4.78 -6.45
CA THR A 113 3.93 6.02 -6.15
C THR A 113 4.65 7.26 -6.67
N ALA A 114 5.89 7.48 -6.22
CA ALA A 114 6.71 8.63 -6.56
C ALA A 114 7.38 8.50 -7.94
N ASP A 115 7.57 7.27 -8.43
CA ASP A 115 8.15 6.99 -9.74
C ASP A 115 7.08 6.53 -10.75
N ILE A 116 7.00 5.22 -11.02
CA ILE A 116 6.26 4.67 -12.16
C ILE A 116 4.74 4.87 -12.04
N GLY A 117 4.20 4.91 -10.82
CA GLY A 117 2.77 5.07 -10.57
C GLY A 117 2.29 6.51 -10.42
N LEU A 118 3.19 7.50 -10.50
CA LEU A 118 2.84 8.91 -10.28
C LEU A 118 1.76 9.40 -11.24
N GLN A 119 1.82 8.98 -12.52
CA GLN A 119 0.82 9.36 -13.51
C GLN A 119 -0.58 8.84 -13.15
N ALA A 120 -0.68 7.59 -12.69
CA ALA A 120 -1.95 6.99 -12.30
C ALA A 120 -2.51 7.61 -11.01
N LEU A 121 -1.64 7.92 -10.04
CA LEU A 121 -2.00 8.66 -8.84
C LEU A 121 -2.54 10.06 -9.20
N SER A 122 -1.77 10.82 -9.99
CA SER A 122 -2.13 12.17 -10.43
C SER A 122 -3.49 12.18 -11.12
N GLY A 123 -3.72 11.28 -12.09
CA GLY A 123 -5.00 11.17 -12.77
C GLY A 123 -6.16 10.79 -11.84
N MET A 124 -5.94 9.92 -10.85
CA MET A 124 -6.97 9.57 -9.87
C MET A 124 -7.39 10.78 -9.01
N LEU A 125 -6.41 11.59 -8.59
CA LEU A 125 -6.63 12.80 -7.80
C LEU A 125 -7.31 13.90 -8.63
N GLU A 126 -6.86 14.11 -9.87
CA GLU A 126 -7.43 15.08 -10.81
C GLU A 126 -8.93 14.82 -11.04
N ARG A 127 -9.31 13.56 -11.26
CA ARG A 127 -10.72 13.14 -11.39
C ARG A 127 -11.51 13.11 -10.08
N ARG A 128 -10.88 13.43 -8.95
CA ARG A 128 -11.50 13.48 -7.61
C ARG A 128 -12.22 12.19 -7.22
N HIS A 129 -11.62 11.04 -7.55
CA HIS A 129 -12.16 9.76 -7.14
C HIS A 129 -12.18 9.64 -5.61
N ASN A 130 -13.21 8.98 -5.06
CA ASN A 130 -13.37 8.80 -3.62
C ASN A 130 -12.49 7.65 -3.10
N VAL A 131 -11.18 7.77 -3.30
CA VAL A 131 -10.15 6.79 -2.95
C VAL A 131 -9.31 7.31 -1.78
N VAL A 132 -8.77 6.41 -0.99
CA VAL A 132 -7.59 6.72 -0.16
C VAL A 132 -6.41 6.01 -0.77
N TYR A 133 -5.32 6.75 -0.98
CA TYR A 133 -4.08 6.22 -1.50
C TYR A 133 -3.05 6.19 -0.37
N LEU A 134 -2.47 5.02 -0.11
CA LEU A 134 -1.44 4.80 0.90
C LEU A 134 -0.12 4.48 0.20
N MET A 135 0.83 5.40 0.30
CA MET A 135 2.22 5.14 0.02
C MET A 135 2.89 4.58 1.27
N TYR A 136 3.41 3.36 1.21
CA TYR A 136 4.37 2.90 2.22
C TYR A 136 5.77 3.25 1.73
N ASP A 137 6.38 4.28 2.33
CA ASP A 137 7.72 4.67 1.96
C ASP A 137 8.75 3.83 2.71
N ASN A 138 9.51 3.03 1.97
CA ASN A 138 10.68 2.32 2.47
C ASN A 138 11.94 2.71 1.69
N GLU A 139 11.91 3.85 1.00
CA GLU A 139 13.07 4.58 0.47
C GLU A 139 13.91 3.83 -0.58
N ALA A 140 13.41 2.73 -1.14
CA ALA A 140 14.03 2.00 -2.22
C ALA A 140 13.04 1.00 -2.84
N TYR A 141 13.32 0.56 -4.06
CA TYR A 141 12.70 -0.64 -4.63
C TYR A 141 13.22 -1.90 -3.91
N MET A 142 12.67 -2.17 -2.73
CA MET A 142 13.15 -3.23 -1.84
C MET A 142 12.98 -4.62 -2.47
N ASN A 143 11.84 -4.89 -3.13
CA ASN A 143 11.49 -6.22 -3.64
C ASN A 143 12.45 -6.72 -4.72
N THR A 144 12.93 -5.80 -5.55
CA THR A 144 13.78 -6.13 -6.70
C THR A 144 15.26 -6.19 -6.32
N GLY A 145 15.61 -6.01 -5.05
CA GLY A 145 17.00 -6.01 -4.58
C GLY A 145 17.53 -4.62 -4.24
N ILE A 146 16.73 -3.80 -3.55
CA ILE A 146 17.14 -2.50 -2.99
C ILE A 146 17.73 -1.59 -4.08
N GLN A 147 16.96 -1.31 -5.13
CA GLN A 147 17.33 -0.32 -6.14
C GLN A 147 16.88 1.07 -5.71
N ARG A 148 17.57 2.11 -6.20
CA ARG A 148 17.24 3.52 -6.04
C ARG A 148 15.83 3.83 -6.53
N SER A 149 15.05 4.53 -5.73
CA SER A 149 13.80 5.21 -6.09
C SER A 149 13.94 6.73 -5.94
N SER A 150 12.93 7.50 -6.35
CA SER A 150 12.93 8.95 -6.06
C SER A 150 12.65 9.31 -4.59
N SER A 151 12.31 8.34 -3.73
CA SER A 151 12.29 8.53 -2.27
C SER A 151 13.63 8.18 -1.61
N THR A 152 14.61 7.64 -2.34
CA THR A 152 15.91 7.28 -1.76
C THR A 152 16.65 8.52 -1.25
N PRO A 153 17.05 8.56 0.05
CA PRO A 153 17.73 9.71 0.61
C PRO A 153 19.09 9.99 -0.05
N TYR A 154 19.46 11.27 -0.08
CA TYR A 154 20.78 11.71 -0.54
C TYR A 154 21.91 11.02 0.24
N GLY A 155 22.88 10.48 -0.49
CA GLY A 155 24.02 9.73 0.06
C GLY A 155 23.68 8.29 0.48
N ALA A 156 22.43 7.82 0.32
CA ALA A 156 22.08 6.45 0.65
C ALA A 156 22.69 5.46 -0.35
N TRP A 157 23.10 4.30 0.15
CA TRP A 157 23.54 3.19 -0.68
C TRP A 157 22.34 2.39 -1.20
N THR A 158 22.32 2.12 -2.51
CA THR A 158 21.46 1.11 -3.11
C THR A 158 22.25 0.26 -4.11
N THR A 159 21.69 -0.85 -4.60
CA THR A 159 22.36 -1.69 -5.61
C THR A 159 22.56 -0.98 -6.96
N THR A 160 21.84 0.11 -7.20
CA THR A 160 21.94 0.95 -8.41
C THR A 160 22.55 2.32 -8.14
N SER A 161 22.84 2.64 -6.88
CA SER A 161 23.62 3.81 -6.45
C SER A 161 24.70 3.39 -5.43
N PRO A 162 25.73 2.62 -5.85
CA PRO A 162 26.82 2.19 -4.97
C PRO A 162 27.75 3.36 -4.59
N PRO A 163 28.21 3.47 -3.33
CA PRO A 163 29.29 4.39 -2.99
C PRO A 163 30.61 3.88 -3.58
N GLY A 164 31.53 4.79 -3.82
CA GLY A 164 32.86 4.50 -4.33
C GLY A 164 33.75 5.75 -4.31
N LYS A 165 34.96 5.64 -4.88
CA LYS A 165 35.92 6.75 -4.88
C LYS A 165 35.37 8.07 -5.44
N TYR A 166 34.42 7.97 -6.38
CA TYR A 166 33.81 9.11 -7.06
C TYR A 166 32.27 9.11 -6.96
N SER A 167 31.69 8.33 -6.04
CA SER A 167 30.24 8.22 -5.84
C SER A 167 29.95 8.20 -4.35
N ILE A 168 29.03 9.05 -3.89
CA ILE A 168 28.59 9.06 -2.50
C ILE A 168 27.41 8.11 -2.23
N GLY A 169 26.90 7.43 -3.26
CA GLY A 169 25.61 6.76 -3.23
C GLY A 169 24.59 7.51 -4.07
N GLU A 170 23.35 7.60 -3.61
CA GLU A 170 22.33 8.39 -4.29
C GLU A 170 22.69 9.88 -4.30
N ASP A 171 22.76 10.46 -5.49
CA ASP A 171 23.24 11.82 -5.74
C ASP A 171 22.25 12.67 -6.53
N LYS A 172 21.09 12.11 -6.91
CA LYS A 172 20.07 12.81 -7.70
C LYS A 172 19.21 13.66 -6.77
N PRO A 173 18.67 14.77 -7.30
CA PRO A 173 17.81 15.68 -6.55
C PRO A 173 16.47 15.07 -6.14
#